data_AF-A0A6V7L1Q2-F1
#
_entry.id   AF-A0A6V7L1Q2-F1
#
_cell.length_a   1.000
_cell.length_b   1.000
_cell.length_c   1.000
_cell.angle_alpha   90.00
_cell.angle_beta   90.00
_cell.angle_gamma   90.00
#
_symmetry.space_group_name_H-M   'P 1'
#
loop_
_entity.id
_entity.type
_entity.pdbx_description
1 polymer ?
#
loop_
_entity_poly.entity_id
_entity_poly.type
_entity_poly.pdbx_seq_one_letter_code
_entity_poly.pdbx_strand_id
1 'polypeptide(L)' 'EGNTPLIYGAFGDHPHVCYELLTRGADLTHRNVHNISAYHAAILNNSNT' A
#
# COMPACT_ATOMS: atom_id res chain seq x y z
N GLU A 1 2.32 -2.51 -13.33
CA GLU A 1 1.91 -1.13 -13.72
C GLU A 1 0.57 -0.84 -13.05
N GLY A 2 0.27 0.38 -12.60
CA GLY A 2 -0.93 0.66 -11.78
C GLY A 2 -0.74 0.49 -10.27
N ASN A 3 0.50 0.50 -9.78
CA ASN A 3 0.77 0.56 -8.34
C ASN A 3 0.54 1.99 -7.84
N THR A 4 -0.30 2.15 -6.82
CA THR A 4 -0.47 3.42 -6.13
C THR A 4 0.68 3.68 -5.16
N PRO A 5 0.91 4.95 -4.77
CA PRO A 5 1.89 5.29 -3.74
C PRO A 5 1.66 4.50 -2.44
N LEU A 6 0.38 4.21 -2.13
CA LEU A 6 -0.02 3.44 -0.96
C LEU A 6 0.44 1.98 -1.04
N ILE A 7 0.39 1.36 -2.23
CA ILE A 7 0.91 -0.01 -2.45
C ILE A 7 2.42 -0.05 -2.20
N TYR A 8 3.17 0.97 -2.64
CA TYR A 8 4.60 1.06 -2.38
C TYR A 8 4.93 1.31 -0.91
N GLY A 9 4.19 2.19 -0.23
CA GLY A 9 4.37 2.44 1.20
C GLY A 9 4.10 1.19 2.05
N ALA A 10 3.06 0.43 1.69
CA ALA A 10 2.71 -0.82 2.36
C ALA A 10 3.72 -1.93 2.09
N PHE A 11 4.16 -2.06 0.83
CA PHE A 11 5.25 -2.96 0.47
C PHE A 11 6.54 -2.62 1.23
N GLY A 12 6.87 -1.34 1.39
CA GLY A 12 8.10 -0.92 2.07
C GLY A 12 8.09 -0.95 3.60
N ASP A 13 7.01 -1.45 4.22
CA ASP A 13 6.82 -1.41 5.68
C ASP A 13 6.97 -0.01 6.29
N HIS A 14 6.42 0.99 5.58
CA HIS A 14 6.46 2.39 5.99
C HIS A 14 5.08 2.86 6.47
N PRO A 15 4.67 2.51 7.70
CA PRO A 15 3.35 2.86 8.22
C PRO A 15 3.12 4.37 8.30
N HIS A 16 4.17 5.17 8.54
CA HIS A 16 4.09 6.64 8.49
C HIS A 16 3.71 7.16 7.10
N VAL A 17 4.31 6.60 6.05
CA VAL A 17 4.00 6.99 4.66
C VAL A 17 2.57 6.57 4.30
N CYS A 18 2.16 5.36 4.69
CA CYS A 18 0.78 4.90 4.53
C CYS A 18 -0.21 5.80 5.25
N TYR A 19 0.08 6.19 6.49
CA TYR A 19 -0.76 7.09 7.28
C TYR A 19 -0.92 8.43 6.58
N GLU A 20 0.17 9.07 6.17
CA GLU A 20 0.10 10.38 5.52
C GLU A 20 -0.62 10.34 4.16
N LEU A 21 -0.44 9.26 3.40
CA LEU A 21 -1.20 9.04 2.17
C LEU A 21 -2.70 8.86 2.43
N LEU A 22 -3.08 8.09 3.45
CA LEU A 22 -4.48 7.91 3.85
C LEU A 22 -5.08 9.23 4.35
N THR A 23 -4.35 10.02 5.13
CA THR A 23 -4.79 11.36 5.57
C THR A 23 -5.03 12.31 4.40
N ARG A 24 -4.25 12.17 3.32
CA ARG A 24 -4.44 12.94 2.08
C ARG A 24 -5.57 12.41 1.17
N GLY A 25 -6.31 11.38 1.60
CA GLY A 25 -7.43 10.82 0.85
C GLY A 25 -7.03 9.74 -0.15
N ALA A 26 -5.90 9.04 0.07
CA ALA A 26 -5.55 7.89 -0.76
C ALA A 26 -6.61 6.79 -0.65
N ASP A 27 -6.98 6.24 -1.81
CA ASP A 27 -7.96 5.16 -1.88
C ASP A 27 -7.32 3.82 -1.45
N LEU A 28 -7.67 3.37 -0.25
CA LEU A 28 -7.24 2.08 0.31
C LEU A 28 -7.85 0.89 -0.45
N THR A 29 -8.97 1.09 -1.15
CA THR A 29 -9.65 0.02 -1.89
C THR A 29 -9.07 -0.20 -3.28
N HIS A 30 -8.22 0.72 -3.75
CA HIS A 30 -7.59 0.65 -5.04
C HIS A 30 -6.72 -0.61 -5.18
N ARG A 31 -6.80 -1.23 -6.36
CA ARG A 31 -6.02 -2.42 -6.70
C ARG A 31 -5.30 -2.20 -8.02
N ASN A 32 -4.06 -2.67 -8.09
CA ASN A 32 -3.29 -2.59 -9.32
C ASN A 32 -3.80 -3.61 -10.37
N VAL A 33 -3.14 -3.65 -11.53
CA VAL A 33 -3.45 -4.60 -12.63
C VAL A 33 -3.30 -6.07 -12.25
N HIS A 34 -2.57 -6.37 -11.18
CA HIS A 34 -2.39 -7.72 -10.63
C HIS A 34 -3.42 -8.05 -9.54
N ASN A 35 -4.43 -7.18 -9.35
CA ASN A 35 -5.43 -7.30 -8.30
C ASN A 35 -4.83 -7.24 -6.87
N ILE A 36 -3.63 -6.67 -6.74
CA ILE A 36 -2.91 -6.47 -5.48
C ILE A 36 -3.35 -5.14 -4.88
N SER A 37 -3.84 -5.19 -3.64
CA SER A 37 -4.10 -4.00 -2.82
C SER A 37 -2.89 -3.67 -1.94
N ALA A 38 -2.90 -2.49 -1.31
CA ALA A 38 -1.86 -2.11 -0.36
C ALA A 38 -1.65 -3.18 0.74
N TYR A 39 -2.75 -3.77 1.22
CA TYR A 39 -2.70 -4.87 2.20
C TYR A 39 -1.98 -6.12 1.68
N HIS A 40 -2.29 -6.55 0.44
CA HIS A 40 -1.60 -7.69 -0.16
C HIS A 40 -0.09 -7.40 -0.33
N ALA A 41 0.27 -6.17 -0.68
CA ALA A 41 1.65 -5.77 -0.83
C ALA A 41 2.44 -5.79 0.48
N ALA A 42 1.84 -5.37 1.60
CA ALA A 42 2.45 -5.50 2.93
C ALA A 42 2.69 -6.97 3.31
N ILE A 43 1.72 -7.84 3.06
CA ILE A 43 1.89 -9.28 3.34
C ILE A 43 2.98 -9.89 2.45
N LEU A 44 3.00 -9.54 1.16
CA LEU A 44 4.00 -10.04 0.21
C LEU A 44 5.43 -9.67 0.61
N ASN A 45 5.63 -8.49 1.22
CA ASN A 45 6.94 -8.08 1.72
C ASN A 45 7.26 -8.60 3.14
N ASN A 46 6.38 -9.40 3.74
CA ASN A 46 6.53 -9.89 5.11
C ASN A 46 6.65 -8.74 6.14
N SER A 47 5.97 -7.62 5.86
CA SER A 47 5.80 -6.47 6.76
C SER A 47 4.95 -6.90 7.96
N ASN A 48 5.55 -7.61 8.91
CA ASN A 48 4.87 -8.27 10.03
C ASN A 48 5.11 -7.58 11.37
N THR A 49 5.65 -6.35 11.40
CA THR A 49 6.00 -5.66 12.66
C THR A 49 5.87 -4.15 12.58
#